data_AF-A0A958U2R7-F1
#
_entry.id   AF-A0A958U2R7-F1
#
_cell.length_a   1.000
_cell.length_b   1.000
_cell.length_c   1.000
_cell.angle_alpha   90.00
_cell.angle_beta   90.00
_cell.angle_gamma   90.00
#
_symmetry.space_group_name_H-M   'P 1'
#
loop_
_entity.id
_entity.type
_entity.pdbx_description
1 polymer ?
#
loop_
_entity_poly.entity_id
_entity_poly.type
_entity_poly.pdbx_seq_one_letter_code
_entity_poly.pdbx_strand_id
1 'polypeptide(L)'
;MRLFDISLFLKRFPIKRAKDELLGISKIKEADYEAFLNLKKAEIVHYHLKNNAFYRNKVKDGLSTWESLPVLKKADYQIPLKERLSKGFSEKNSYTNKTSGSSGNPIRFAKDKY
;
A
#
# COMPACT_ATOMS: atom_id res chain seq x y z
N MET A 1 -25.05 16.16 -2.60
CA MET A 1 -23.69 15.61 -2.87
C MET A 1 -23.08 16.40 -4.03
N ARG A 2 -21.80 16.79 -3.96
CA ARG A 2 -21.16 17.58 -5.02
C ARG A 2 -20.97 16.70 -6.27
N LEU A 3 -21.14 17.26 -7.49
CA LEU A 3 -21.00 16.54 -8.77
C LEU A 3 -19.71 15.71 -8.87
N PHE A 4 -18.62 16.20 -8.26
CA PHE A 4 -17.35 15.50 -8.16
C PHE A 4 -17.42 14.18 -7.35
N ASP A 5 -18.13 14.17 -6.22
CA ASP A 5 -18.31 12.96 -5.40
C ASP A 5 -19.10 11.89 -6.18
N ILE A 6 -20.07 12.31 -7.01
CA ILE A 6 -20.85 11.41 -7.89
C ILE A 6 -19.93 10.77 -8.95
N SER A 7 -19.07 11.57 -9.59
CA SER A 7 -18.10 11.07 -10.57
C SER A 7 -17.17 10.00 -9.97
N LEU A 8 -16.67 10.25 -8.76
CA LEU A 8 -15.79 9.30 -8.06
C LEU A 8 -16.53 8.03 -7.65
N PHE A 9 -17.77 8.15 -7.16
CA PHE A 9 -18.61 7.01 -6.84
C PHE A 9 -18.89 6.13 -8.06
N LEU A 10 -19.25 6.73 -9.21
CA LEU A 10 -19.44 6.00 -10.47
C LEU A 10 -18.17 5.27 -10.92
N LYS A 11 -16.99 5.85 -10.66
CA LYS A 11 -15.69 5.20 -10.88
C LYS A 11 -15.32 4.17 -9.80
N ARG A 12 -16.21 3.89 -8.84
CA ARG A 12 -16.04 2.94 -7.72
C ARG A 12 -14.96 3.33 -6.71
N PHE A 13 -14.70 4.63 -6.55
CA PHE A 13 -13.89 5.11 -5.43
C PHE A 13 -14.76 5.16 -4.17
N PRO A 14 -14.36 4.53 -3.05
CA PRO A 14 -15.14 4.52 -1.82
C PRO A 14 -14.90 5.81 -1.00
N ILE A 15 -15.20 6.97 -1.60
CA ILE A 15 -14.88 8.30 -1.05
C ILE A 15 -15.51 8.55 0.32
N LYS A 16 -16.72 8.04 0.56
CA LYS A 16 -17.37 8.15 1.88
C LYS A 16 -16.52 7.45 2.94
N ARG A 17 -16.16 6.18 2.70
CA ARG A 17 -15.31 5.39 3.59
C ARG A 17 -13.97 6.06 3.86
N ALA A 18 -13.32 6.60 2.82
CA ALA A 18 -12.05 7.29 2.97
C ALA A 18 -12.15 8.55 3.84
N LYS A 19 -13.22 9.35 3.69
CA LYS A 19 -13.49 10.52 4.54
C LYS A 19 -13.76 10.11 5.98
N ASP A 20 -14.57 9.07 6.18
CA ASP A 20 -14.90 8.56 7.52
C ASP A 20 -13.65 8.01 8.22
N GLU A 21 -12.78 7.27 7.52
CA GLU A 21 -11.51 6.78 8.05
C GLU A 21 -10.55 7.92 8.40
N LEU A 22 -10.41 8.93 7.52
CA LEU A 22 -9.59 10.11 7.79
C LEU A 22 -10.08 10.88 9.04
N LEU A 23 -11.39 11.06 9.18
CA LEU A 23 -12.00 11.69 10.36
C LEU A 23 -11.79 10.85 11.63
N GLY A 24 -11.79 9.53 11.51
CA GLY A 24 -11.43 8.62 12.60
C GLY A 24 -9.99 8.83 13.05
N ILE A 25 -9.05 8.84 12.09
CA ILE A 25 -7.62 9.03 12.35
C ILE A 25 -7.35 10.42 12.96
N SER A 26 -7.99 11.48 12.45
CA SER A 26 -7.78 12.84 12.95
C SER A 26 -8.28 13.06 14.38
N LYS A 27 -9.09 12.14 14.93
CA LYS A 27 -9.62 12.19 16.29
C LYS A 27 -8.79 11.38 17.29
N ILE A 28 -7.77 10.64 16.82
CA ILE A 28 -6.88 9.89 17.70
C ILE A 28 -6.08 10.89 18.54
N LYS A 29 -6.10 10.70 19.86
CA LYS A 29 -5.34 11.54 20.78
C LYS A 29 -3.85 11.21 20.65
N GLU A 30 -3.00 12.18 20.93
CA GLU A 30 -1.55 12.02 20.88
C GLU A 30 -1.06 10.84 21.73
N ALA A 31 -1.62 10.67 22.93
CA ALA A 31 -1.31 9.55 23.83
C ALA A 31 -1.62 8.15 23.24
N ASP A 32 -2.58 8.06 22.32
CA ASP A 32 -3.01 6.80 21.70
C ASP A 32 -2.36 6.58 20.32
N TYR A 33 -1.64 7.59 19.80
CA TYR A 33 -1.17 7.60 18.42
C TYR A 33 -0.09 6.55 18.16
N GLU A 34 0.80 6.29 19.13
CA GLU A 34 1.82 5.25 19.00
C GLU A 34 1.19 3.85 18.88
N ALA A 35 0.18 3.56 19.70
CA ALA A 35 -0.55 2.29 19.64
C ALA A 35 -1.25 2.10 18.29
N PHE A 36 -1.87 3.17 17.77
CA PHE A 36 -2.46 3.17 16.43
C PHE A 36 -1.42 2.88 15.33
N LEU A 37 -0.25 3.53 15.38
CA LEU A 37 0.82 3.30 14.41
C LEU A 37 1.30 1.84 14.47
N ASN A 38 1.51 1.28 15.67
CA ASN A 38 1.97 -0.10 15.83
C ASN A 38 0.94 -1.11 15.32
N LEU A 39 -0.36 -0.85 15.51
CA LEU A 39 -1.43 -1.65 14.91
C LEU A 39 -1.37 -1.59 13.37
N LYS A 40 -1.27 -0.40 12.78
CA LYS A 40 -1.21 -0.23 11.31
C LYS A 40 0.02 -0.86 10.69
N LYS A 41 1.17 -0.76 11.35
CA LYS A 41 2.41 -1.45 10.98
C LYS A 41 2.18 -2.96 10.89
N ALA A 42 1.58 -3.56 11.93
CA ALA A 42 1.29 -4.99 11.97
C ALA A 42 0.28 -5.42 10.88
N GLU A 43 -0.78 -4.65 10.67
CA GLU A 43 -1.78 -4.90 9.62
C GLU A 43 -1.13 -4.95 8.22
N ILE A 44 -0.28 -3.96 7.90
CA ILE A 44 0.43 -3.88 6.62
C ILE A 44 1.33 -5.11 6.42
N VAL A 45 2.17 -5.43 7.41
CA VAL A 45 3.11 -6.55 7.33
C VAL A 45 2.36 -7.87 7.18
N HIS A 46 1.33 -8.11 8.01
CA HIS A 46 0.51 -9.32 7.93
C HIS A 46 -0.13 -9.47 6.55
N TYR A 47 -0.70 -8.39 6.01
CA TYR A 47 -1.31 -8.40 4.69
C TYR A 47 -0.31 -8.78 3.61
N HIS A 48 0.88 -8.18 3.59
CA HIS A 48 1.88 -8.45 2.56
C HIS A 48 2.50 -9.84 2.69
N LEU A 49 2.80 -10.32 3.89
CA LEU A 49 3.30 -11.69 4.09
C LEU A 49 2.30 -12.73 3.56
N LYS A 50 1.01 -12.52 3.83
CA LYS A 50 -0.08 -13.39 3.38
C LYS A 50 -0.33 -13.33 1.88
N ASN A 51 -0.31 -12.14 1.28
CA ASN A 51 -0.84 -11.93 -0.07
C ASN A 51 0.21 -11.59 -1.14
N ASN A 52 1.44 -11.23 -0.77
CA ASN A 52 2.45 -10.73 -1.70
C ASN A 52 3.68 -11.66 -1.72
N ALA A 53 3.79 -12.49 -2.77
CA ALA A 53 4.88 -13.45 -2.89
C ALA A 53 6.25 -12.77 -2.99
N PHE A 54 6.35 -11.67 -3.72
CA PHE A 54 7.59 -10.88 -3.82
C PHE A 54 8.06 -10.39 -2.46
N TYR A 55 7.19 -9.77 -1.67
CA TYR A 55 7.54 -9.26 -0.35
C TYR A 55 7.89 -10.39 0.61
N ARG A 56 7.10 -11.47 0.62
CA ARG A 56 7.38 -12.64 1.46
C ARG A 56 8.75 -13.24 1.17
N ASN A 57 9.16 -13.32 -0.10
CA ASN A 57 10.49 -13.83 -0.47
C ASN A 57 11.65 -12.91 -0.03
N LYS A 58 11.37 -11.65 0.32
CA LYS A 58 12.37 -10.71 0.86
C LYS A 58 12.49 -10.80 2.37
N VAL A 59 11.42 -11.18 3.07
CA VAL A 59 11.43 -11.40 4.52
C VAL A 59 11.99 -12.79 4.79
N LYS A 60 13.15 -12.88 5.45
CA LYS A 60 13.74 -14.18 5.83
C LYS A 60 12.87 -14.88 6.88
N ASP A 61 12.87 -16.20 6.88
CA ASP A 61 12.10 -17.00 7.84
C ASP A 61 12.47 -16.66 9.30
N GLY A 62 11.45 -16.49 10.16
CA GLY A 62 11.62 -16.37 11.61
C GLY A 62 11.77 -14.96 12.20
N LEU A 63 11.68 -13.89 11.40
CA LEU A 63 11.85 -12.51 11.86
C LEU A 63 10.55 -11.69 11.66
N SER A 64 9.80 -11.47 12.75
CA SER A 64 8.49 -10.82 12.73
C SER A 64 8.40 -9.53 13.55
N THR A 65 9.52 -8.96 14.00
CA THR A 65 9.52 -7.61 14.59
C THR A 65 9.68 -6.56 13.51
N TRP A 66 9.13 -5.37 13.73
CA TRP A 66 9.17 -4.28 12.75
C TRP A 66 10.62 -3.94 12.32
N GLU A 67 11.53 -3.95 13.28
CA GLU A 67 12.96 -3.61 13.10
C GLU A 67 13.72 -4.68 12.32
N SER A 68 13.20 -5.91 12.28
CA SER A 68 13.83 -7.03 11.58
C SER A 68 13.44 -7.12 10.10
N LEU A 69 12.49 -6.30 9.65
CA LEU A 69 12.02 -6.30 8.27
C LEU A 69 13.10 -5.78 7.31
N PRO A 70 13.18 -6.35 6.09
CA PRO A 70 14.15 -5.91 5.10
C PRO A 70 13.84 -4.50 4.61
N VAL A 71 14.88 -3.67 4.50
CA VAL A 71 14.78 -2.38 3.80
C VAL A 71 14.90 -2.64 2.30
N LEU A 72 13.78 -2.47 1.58
CA LEU A 72 13.73 -2.64 0.14
C LEU A 72 14.34 -1.46 -0.60
N LYS A 73 15.20 -1.75 -1.58
CA LYS A 73 15.87 -0.77 -2.43
C LYS A 73 15.17 -0.66 -3.77
N LYS A 74 15.45 0.42 -4.49
CA LYS A 74 14.95 0.62 -5.86
C LYS A 74 15.24 -0.56 -6.80
N ALA A 75 16.41 -1.21 -6.63
CA ALA A 75 16.83 -2.37 -7.39
C ALA A 75 15.91 -3.59 -7.17
N ASP A 76 15.39 -3.80 -5.96
CA ASP A 76 14.48 -4.91 -5.66
C ASP A 76 13.18 -4.80 -6.47
N TYR A 77 12.76 -3.58 -6.82
CA TYR A 77 11.57 -3.32 -7.61
C TYR A 77 11.80 -3.34 -9.12
N GLN A 78 13.03 -3.56 -9.59
CA GLN A 78 13.37 -3.68 -11.02
C GLN A 78 13.03 -5.07 -11.59
N ILE A 79 11.83 -5.54 -11.26
CA ILE A 79 11.21 -6.75 -11.81
C ILE A 79 9.84 -6.41 -12.41
N PRO A 80 9.26 -7.26 -13.27
CA PRO A 80 7.94 -7.02 -13.85
C PRO A 80 6.89 -6.64 -12.80
N LEU A 81 6.03 -5.67 -13.11
CA LEU A 81 5.04 -5.17 -12.14
C LEU A 81 4.12 -6.28 -11.66
N LYS A 82 3.62 -7.13 -12.56
CA LYS A 82 2.80 -8.31 -12.24
C LYS A 82 3.40 -9.23 -11.16
N GLU A 83 4.71 -9.32 -11.02
CA GLU A 83 5.39 -10.19 -10.03
C GLU A 83 5.44 -9.55 -8.64
N ARG A 84 5.19 -8.24 -8.56
CA ARG A 84 5.20 -7.46 -7.32
C ARG A 84 3.81 -7.24 -6.74
N LEU A 85 2.75 -7.50 -7.50
CA LEU A 85 1.37 -7.27 -7.07
C LEU A 85 0.92 -8.34 -6.05
N SER A 86 0.16 -7.91 -5.06
CA SER A 86 -0.48 -8.83 -4.11
C SER A 86 -1.62 -9.60 -4.79
N LYS A 87 -1.96 -10.77 -4.25
CA LYS A 87 -3.08 -11.61 -4.72
C LYS A 87 -4.37 -10.79 -4.85
N GLY A 88 -5.04 -10.93 -5.99
CA GLY A 88 -6.26 -10.19 -6.32
C GLY A 88 -6.04 -8.91 -7.12
N PHE A 89 -4.80 -8.43 -7.23
CA PHE A 89 -4.44 -7.29 -8.06
C PHE A 89 -3.77 -7.71 -9.37
N SER A 90 -4.00 -6.91 -10.41
CA SER A 90 -3.43 -7.04 -11.75
C SER A 90 -3.27 -5.66 -12.36
N GLU A 91 -2.45 -5.55 -13.40
CA GLU A 91 -2.29 -4.30 -14.15
C GLU A 91 -3.60 -3.81 -14.80
N LYS A 92 -4.58 -4.70 -14.97
CA LYS A 92 -5.91 -4.37 -15.54
C LYS A 92 -6.88 -3.78 -14.52
N ASN A 93 -6.77 -4.16 -13.24
CA ASN A 93 -7.69 -3.73 -12.19
C ASN A 93 -7.09 -2.69 -11.23
N SER A 94 -5.83 -2.32 -11.46
CA SER A 94 -5.09 -1.32 -10.69
C SER A 94 -4.68 -0.19 -11.60
N TYR A 95 -4.68 1.05 -11.09
CA TYR A 95 -4.02 2.15 -11.77
C TYR A 95 -2.52 1.91 -11.76
N THR A 96 -1.87 1.98 -12.92
CA THR A 96 -0.41 1.81 -13.04
C THR A 96 0.22 3.07 -13.59
N ASN A 97 1.35 3.48 -13.03
CA ASN A 97 2.16 4.55 -13.59
C ASN A 97 3.64 4.31 -13.28
N LYS A 98 4.52 5.20 -13.74
CA LYS A 98 5.96 5.16 -13.51
C LYS A 98 6.46 6.51 -13.02
N THR A 99 7.39 6.49 -12.08
CA THR A 99 8.16 7.68 -11.71
C THR A 99 9.55 7.62 -12.32
N SER A 100 9.99 8.71 -12.95
CA SER A 100 11.38 8.90 -13.35
C SER A 100 12.23 9.19 -12.11
N GLY A 101 13.47 8.72 -12.14
CA GLY A 101 14.46 9.07 -11.12
C GLY A 101 15.80 9.33 -11.79
N SER A 102 16.72 9.96 -11.05
CA SER A 102 18.06 10.35 -11.54
C SER A 102 18.86 9.20 -12.17
N SER A 103 18.59 7.96 -11.78
CA SER A 103 19.30 6.76 -12.24
C SER A 103 18.89 6.27 -13.64
N GLY A 104 18.09 7.00 -14.42
CA GLY A 104 17.64 6.60 -15.76
C GLY A 104 16.62 5.45 -15.84
N ASN A 105 16.51 4.64 -14.77
CA ASN A 105 15.58 3.52 -14.68
C ASN A 105 14.30 3.91 -13.93
N PRO A 106 13.13 3.99 -14.59
CA PRO A 106 11.89 4.38 -13.94
C PRO A 106 11.33 3.28 -13.04
N ILE A 107 10.70 3.66 -11.93
CA ILE A 107 9.99 2.70 -11.05
C ILE A 107 8.53 2.66 -11.48
N ARG A 108 8.04 1.50 -11.92
CA ARG A 108 6.61 1.26 -12.13
C ARG A 108 5.94 0.93 -10.80
N PHE A 109 4.78 1.52 -10.54
CA PHE A 109 3.96 1.26 -9.37
C PHE A 109 2.49 1.03 -9.75
N ALA A 110 1.73 0.47 -8.83
CA ALA A 110 0.30 0.29 -8.95
C ALA A 110 -0.43 0.85 -7.72
N LYS A 111 -1.66 1.31 -7.93
CA LYS A 111 -2.58 1.74 -6.87
C LYS A 111 -3.97 1.18 -7.18
N ASP A 112 -4.66 0.66 -6.18
CA ASP A 112 -6.08 0.39 -6.32
C ASP A 112 -6.90 1.68 -6.09
N LYS A 113 -8.20 1.53 -5.91
CA LYS A 113 -9.10 2.69 -5.79
C LYS A 113 -9.28 3.15 -4.34
N TYR A 114 -8.64 2.50 -3.37
CA TYR A 114 -8.72 2.88 -1.97
C TYR A 114 -7.42 3.50 -1.47
#